data_AF-A0A0T0M7V2-F1
#
_entry.id   AF-A0A0T0M7V2-F1
#
_cell.length_a   1.000
_cell.length_b   1.000
_cell.length_c   1.000
_cell.angle_alpha   90.00
_cell.angle_beta   90.00
_cell.angle_gamma   90.00
#
_symmetry.space_group_name_H-M   'P 1'
#
loop_
_entity.id
_entity.type
_entity.pdbx_description
1 polymer ?
#
loop_
_entity_poly.entity_id
_entity_poly.type
_entity_poly.pdbx_seq_one_letter_code
_entity_poly.pdbx_strand_id
1 'polypeptide(L)'
;MKLKLLILVTCIYSVQVFSQQYYGKQQSKNLPKVEFILADGSKTDGFFVGYTYPNGTYPGFFDKDDIYNFVYKKTKTSADEKFGANEVKLVKIYDDHDDVVNAIERLDMKYIDKNGQVSDKKKRSFQPLLYDGKLQIFGSNLTICTGAACNYVYSKIYIKNAKDDFAVMPVDYDKMGLFAGSLYDKMAEAFKYAGRDCPEFLKYMEQFDAKLEDKEFKKEIAARFKGIRKKAYEDAKKDKLGYNGTQELIGQYMLQAYLDFYGGIVREYEKNCPN
;
A
#
# COMPACT_ATOMS: atom_id res chain seq x y z
N MET A 1 -53.20 -1.03 7.98
CA MET A 1 -52.31 0.15 7.90
C MET A 1 -50.96 0.01 8.63
N LYS A 2 -50.70 -1.02 9.44
CA LYS A 2 -49.47 -1.10 10.29
C LYS A 2 -48.27 -1.82 9.64
N LEU A 3 -48.49 -2.72 8.69
CA LEU A 3 -47.41 -3.51 8.07
C LEU A 3 -46.60 -2.73 7.02
N LYS A 4 -47.27 -1.84 6.25
CA LYS A 4 -46.61 -1.01 5.23
C LYS A 4 -45.70 0.08 5.84
N LEU A 5 -46.03 0.56 7.04
CA LEU A 5 -45.20 1.54 7.76
C LEU A 5 -43.95 0.88 8.35
N LEU A 6 -44.05 -0.37 8.81
CA LEU A 6 -42.92 -1.14 9.37
C LEU A 6 -41.86 -1.45 8.29
N ILE A 7 -42.30 -1.82 7.08
CA ILE A 7 -41.38 -2.08 5.95
C ILE A 7 -40.66 -0.80 5.53
N LEU A 8 -41.35 0.35 5.52
CA LEU A 8 -40.74 1.64 5.18
C LEU A 8 -39.66 2.06 6.20
N VAL A 9 -39.91 1.86 7.50
CA VAL A 9 -38.94 2.16 8.58
C VAL A 9 -37.74 1.22 8.52
N THR A 10 -37.95 -0.06 8.18
CA THR A 10 -36.84 -1.04 8.06
C THR A 10 -35.98 -0.76 6.82
N CYS A 11 -36.57 -0.30 5.72
CA CYS A 11 -35.83 0.08 4.52
C CYS A 11 -35.02 1.38 4.67
N ILE A 12 -35.42 2.30 5.56
CA ILE A 12 -34.66 3.54 5.82
C ILE A 12 -33.45 3.26 6.75
N TYR A 13 -33.58 2.31 7.68
CA TYR A 13 -32.47 1.91 8.56
C TYR A 13 -31.38 1.08 7.84
N SER A 14 -31.72 0.32 6.80
CA SER A 14 -30.73 -0.47 6.06
C SER A 14 -29.84 0.34 5.12
N VAL A 15 -30.21 1.58 4.78
CA VAL A 15 -29.36 2.46 3.93
C VAL A 15 -28.25 3.15 4.73
N GLN A 16 -28.33 3.20 6.07
CA GLN A 16 -27.30 3.88 6.88
C GLN A 16 -26.09 3.00 7.23
N VAL A 17 -26.16 1.68 7.01
CA VAL A 17 -25.09 0.74 7.44
C VAL A 17 -24.07 0.42 6.33
N PHE A 18 -24.31 0.88 5.10
CA PHE A 18 -23.33 0.79 4.00
C PHE A 18 -22.67 2.13 3.68
N SER A 19 -22.54 3.00 4.68
CA SER A 19 -21.68 4.18 4.54
C SER A 19 -20.21 3.72 4.55
N GLN A 20 -19.49 4.15 3.52
CA GLN A 20 -18.07 3.87 3.27
C GLN A 20 -17.26 3.91 4.57
N GLN A 21 -16.42 2.90 4.82
CA GLN A 21 -15.39 3.01 5.84
C GLN A 21 -14.49 4.19 5.48
N TYR A 22 -14.77 5.31 6.14
CA TYR A 22 -14.11 6.57 5.93
C TYR A 22 -12.88 6.61 6.84
N TYR A 23 -11.71 6.33 6.26
CA TYR A 23 -10.44 6.44 6.99
C TYR A 23 -10.16 7.95 7.20
N GLY A 24 -10.10 8.38 8.47
CA GLY A 24 -9.74 9.76 8.85
C GLY A 24 -10.79 10.56 9.65
N LYS A 25 -12.07 10.15 9.73
CA LYS A 25 -13.09 10.97 10.44
C LYS A 25 -12.96 10.97 11.97
N GLN A 26 -12.21 10.02 12.55
CA GLN A 26 -12.03 9.94 14.01
C GLN A 26 -11.19 11.09 14.59
N GLN A 27 -10.45 11.86 13.76
CA GLN A 27 -9.61 12.98 14.21
C GLN A 27 -10.19 14.37 13.85
N SER A 28 -11.51 14.55 13.99
CA SER A 28 -12.20 15.81 13.61
C SER A 28 -11.69 17.09 14.30
N LYS A 29 -10.92 17.00 15.40
CA LYS A 29 -10.40 18.17 16.12
C LYS A 29 -9.06 18.69 15.61
N ASN A 30 -8.18 17.82 15.10
CA ASN A 30 -6.85 18.17 14.61
C ASN A 30 -6.64 17.57 13.21
N LEU A 31 -7.17 18.26 12.21
CA LEU A 31 -6.92 17.92 10.81
C LEU A 31 -5.49 18.36 10.46
N PRO A 32 -4.61 17.46 9.97
CA PRO A 32 -3.25 17.83 9.58
C PRO A 32 -3.27 18.68 8.31
N LYS A 33 -2.25 19.54 8.15
CA LYS A 33 -2.07 20.31 6.91
C LYS A 33 -1.76 19.33 5.77
N VAL A 34 -2.20 19.68 4.56
CA VAL A 34 -1.98 18.86 3.37
C VAL A 34 -1.70 19.73 2.14
N GLU A 35 -0.73 19.30 1.32
CA GLU A 35 -0.46 19.82 -0.03
C GLU A 35 -0.90 18.74 -1.03
N PHE A 36 -1.86 19.05 -1.89
CA PHE A 36 -2.21 18.26 -3.05
C PHE A 36 -1.43 18.77 -4.25
N ILE A 37 -0.73 17.88 -4.94
CA ILE A 37 -0.15 18.13 -6.26
C ILE A 37 -1.05 17.41 -7.27
N LEU A 38 -1.67 18.20 -8.14
CA LEU A 38 -2.65 17.73 -9.11
C LEU A 38 -1.98 17.18 -10.37
N ALA A 39 -2.75 16.48 -11.19
CA ALA A 39 -2.28 15.84 -12.41
C ALA A 39 -1.77 16.85 -13.46
N ASP A 40 -2.28 18.08 -13.44
CA ASP A 40 -1.82 19.20 -14.27
C ASP A 40 -0.57 19.91 -13.71
N GLY A 41 -0.07 19.47 -12.55
CA GLY A 41 1.09 20.05 -11.87
C GLY A 41 0.75 21.22 -10.94
N SER A 42 -0.51 21.66 -10.89
CA SER A 42 -0.94 22.68 -9.93
C SER A 42 -0.93 22.15 -8.49
N LYS A 43 -0.89 23.08 -7.53
CA LYS A 43 -0.83 22.77 -6.10
C LYS A 43 -2.03 23.36 -5.38
N THR A 44 -2.59 22.61 -4.43
CA THR A 44 -3.67 23.06 -3.55
C THR A 44 -3.38 22.67 -2.12
N ASP A 45 -3.36 23.65 -1.22
CA ASP A 45 -3.19 23.43 0.21
C ASP A 45 -4.55 23.32 0.93
N GLY A 46 -4.54 22.64 2.08
CA GLY A 46 -5.70 22.57 2.95
C GLY A 46 -5.47 21.74 4.20
N PHE A 47 -6.55 21.16 4.71
CA PHE A 47 -6.57 20.30 5.88
C PHE A 47 -7.12 18.93 5.49
N PHE A 48 -6.33 17.88 5.71
CA PHE A 48 -6.69 16.52 5.29
C PHE A 48 -7.80 15.96 6.17
N VAL A 49 -8.88 15.49 5.55
CA VAL A 49 -9.98 14.83 6.26
C VAL A 49 -9.90 13.31 6.08
N GLY A 50 -9.51 12.84 4.90
CA GLY A 50 -9.42 11.40 4.61
C GLY A 50 -9.50 11.08 3.13
N TYR A 51 -9.74 9.81 2.83
CA TYR A 51 -10.03 9.33 1.48
C TYR A 51 -11.14 8.28 1.51
N THR A 52 -11.71 8.00 0.34
CA THR A 52 -12.80 7.04 0.16
C THR A 52 -12.38 5.89 -0.75
N TYR A 53 -12.74 4.66 -0.36
CA TYR A 53 -12.50 3.45 -1.15
C TYR A 53 -13.70 3.10 -2.02
N PRO A 54 -13.50 2.30 -3.10
CA PRO A 54 -14.61 1.67 -3.79
C PRO A 54 -15.41 0.75 -2.87
N ASN A 55 -16.73 0.93 -2.85
CA ASN A 55 -17.63 -0.07 -2.30
C ASN A 55 -17.63 -1.28 -3.26
N GLY A 56 -17.18 -2.44 -2.80
CA GLY A 56 -17.15 -3.67 -3.59
C GLY A 56 -17.03 -4.92 -2.73
N THR A 57 -17.56 -6.03 -3.23
CA THR A 57 -17.30 -7.37 -2.69
C THR A 57 -16.00 -7.91 -3.30
N TYR A 58 -15.25 -8.68 -2.51
CA TYR A 58 -14.16 -9.50 -3.04
C TYR A 58 -14.70 -10.42 -4.15
N PRO A 59 -14.02 -10.56 -5.32
CA PRO A 59 -12.72 -10.04 -5.68
C PRO A 59 -12.72 -8.70 -6.44
N GLY A 60 -13.88 -8.10 -6.76
CA GLY A 60 -13.98 -6.87 -7.58
C GLY A 60 -13.32 -5.62 -6.99
N PHE A 61 -12.88 -5.68 -5.72
CA PHE A 61 -12.03 -4.68 -5.06
C PHE A 61 -10.64 -4.56 -5.71
N PHE A 62 -10.14 -5.61 -6.36
CA PHE A 62 -8.79 -5.64 -6.93
C PHE A 62 -8.71 -5.09 -8.37
N ASP A 63 -9.84 -4.85 -9.04
CA ASP A 63 -9.88 -4.49 -10.47
C ASP A 63 -10.02 -2.98 -10.72
N LYS A 64 -10.04 -2.14 -9.69
CA LYS A 64 -10.24 -0.68 -9.79
C LYS A 64 -9.21 0.09 -8.97
N ASP A 65 -9.17 1.41 -9.16
CA ASP A 65 -8.33 2.30 -8.36
C ASP A 65 -8.61 2.10 -6.86
N ASP A 66 -7.55 1.99 -6.08
CA ASP A 66 -7.67 1.72 -4.64
C ASP A 66 -8.34 2.89 -3.90
N ILE A 67 -8.28 4.13 -4.42
CA ILE A 67 -8.93 5.32 -3.84
C ILE A 67 -9.84 5.94 -4.90
N TYR A 68 -11.05 6.37 -4.53
CA TYR A 68 -11.93 7.14 -5.41
C TYR A 68 -11.79 8.65 -5.24
N ASN A 69 -11.75 9.13 -4.00
CA ASN A 69 -11.64 10.55 -3.71
C ASN A 69 -10.78 10.80 -2.47
N PHE A 70 -10.04 11.90 -2.52
CA PHE A 70 -9.47 12.55 -1.35
C PHE A 70 -10.43 13.63 -0.85
N VAL A 71 -10.56 13.75 0.46
CA VAL A 71 -11.43 14.73 1.11
C VAL A 71 -10.59 15.66 1.96
N TYR A 72 -10.80 16.95 1.78
CA TYR A 72 -10.05 18.01 2.45
C TYR A 72 -10.94 19.20 2.81
N LYS A 73 -10.39 20.13 3.58
CA LYS A 73 -11.02 21.43 3.85
C LYS A 73 -10.03 22.56 3.53
N LYS A 74 -10.51 23.66 2.96
CA LYS A 74 -9.67 24.88 2.77
C LYS A 74 -9.27 25.50 4.10
N THR A 75 -10.16 25.50 5.08
CA THR A 75 -9.88 25.90 6.47
C THR A 75 -10.43 24.85 7.44
N LYS A 76 -9.94 24.80 8.68
CA LYS A 76 -10.43 23.81 9.67
C LYS A 76 -11.95 23.85 9.88
N THR A 77 -12.61 24.97 9.59
CA THR A 77 -14.05 25.19 9.75
C THR A 77 -14.85 25.14 8.45
N SER A 78 -14.21 25.06 7.27
CA SER A 78 -14.94 25.04 6.00
C SER A 78 -15.70 23.73 5.77
N ALA A 79 -16.56 23.72 4.76
CA ALA A 79 -17.16 22.48 4.26
C ALA A 79 -16.10 21.54 3.69
N ASP A 80 -16.43 20.25 3.62
CA ASP A 80 -15.61 19.22 2.98
C ASP A 80 -15.62 19.46 1.45
N GLU A 81 -14.43 19.46 0.86
CA GLU A 81 -14.19 19.46 -0.58
C GLU A 81 -13.52 18.16 -1.00
N LYS A 82 -13.60 17.83 -2.30
CA LYS A 82 -13.11 16.55 -2.81
C LYS A 82 -12.31 16.73 -4.08
N PHE A 83 -11.22 15.99 -4.16
CA PHE A 83 -10.55 15.69 -5.42
C PHE A 83 -10.79 14.23 -5.78
N GLY A 84 -11.16 13.97 -7.03
CA GLY A 84 -11.18 12.64 -7.60
C GLY A 84 -9.77 12.06 -7.74
N ALA A 85 -9.67 10.74 -7.72
CA ALA A 85 -8.41 10.01 -7.87
C ALA A 85 -7.64 10.31 -9.17
N ASN A 86 -8.33 10.69 -10.24
CA ASN A 86 -7.71 11.10 -11.50
C ASN A 86 -7.08 12.50 -11.44
N GLU A 87 -7.57 13.37 -10.55
CA GLU A 87 -7.11 14.75 -10.40
C GLU A 87 -5.83 14.84 -9.56
N VAL A 88 -5.61 13.89 -8.64
CA VAL A 88 -4.48 13.92 -7.71
C VAL A 88 -3.32 13.08 -8.24
N LYS A 89 -2.10 13.63 -8.17
CA LYS A 89 -0.85 12.93 -8.45
C LYS A 89 -0.10 12.57 -7.16
N LEU A 90 -0.03 13.49 -6.21
CA LEU A 90 0.67 13.32 -4.94
C LEU A 90 -0.05 14.08 -3.83
N VAL A 91 -0.10 13.50 -2.64
CA VAL A 91 -0.61 14.11 -1.41
C VAL A 91 0.50 14.12 -0.38
N LYS A 92 0.89 15.29 0.11
CA LYS A 92 1.82 15.41 1.25
C LYS A 92 1.06 15.83 2.48
N ILE A 93 1.21 15.07 3.55
CA ILE A 93 0.61 15.34 4.85
C ILE A 93 1.72 15.81 5.78
N TYR A 94 1.46 16.92 6.47
CA TYR A 94 2.41 17.58 7.34
C TYR A 94 2.00 17.42 8.80
N ASP A 95 2.98 17.40 9.69
CA ASP A 95 2.75 17.55 11.12
C ASP A 95 2.58 19.02 11.55
N ASP A 96 2.50 19.23 12.86
CA ASP A 96 2.36 20.57 13.44
C ASP A 96 3.64 21.42 13.34
N HIS A 97 4.77 20.84 12.92
CA HIS A 97 6.06 21.49 12.71
C HIS A 97 6.36 21.79 11.23
N ASP A 98 5.38 21.57 10.34
CA ASP A 98 5.51 21.73 8.89
C ASP A 98 6.51 20.74 8.24
N ASP A 99 6.79 19.62 8.92
CA ASP A 99 7.54 18.50 8.37
C ASP A 99 6.62 17.51 7.65
N VAL A 100 7.05 16.99 6.49
CA VAL A 100 6.28 15.99 5.74
C VAL A 100 6.37 14.65 6.48
N VAL A 101 5.26 14.20 7.05
CA VAL A 101 5.17 12.92 7.77
C VAL A 101 4.64 11.78 6.91
N ASN A 102 3.96 12.10 5.80
CA ASN A 102 3.49 11.09 4.87
C ASN A 102 3.33 11.68 3.47
N ALA A 103 3.79 10.95 2.44
CA ALA A 103 3.67 11.33 1.04
C ALA A 103 3.01 10.18 0.28
N ILE A 104 1.77 10.37 -0.18
CA ILE A 104 0.97 9.36 -0.88
C ILE A 104 0.97 9.68 -2.37
N GLU A 105 1.63 8.84 -3.16
CA GLU A 105 1.78 9.03 -4.61
C GLU A 105 0.81 8.13 -5.39
N ARG A 106 0.28 8.65 -6.49
CA ARG A 106 -0.43 7.85 -7.49
C ARG A 106 0.58 7.06 -8.30
N LEU A 107 0.47 5.74 -8.23
CA LEU A 107 1.29 4.82 -9.00
C LEU A 107 0.48 4.20 -10.12
N ASP A 108 0.94 4.39 -11.36
CA ASP A 108 0.46 3.64 -12.50
C ASP A 108 1.12 2.25 -12.51
N MET A 109 0.32 1.19 -12.60
CA MET A 109 0.79 -0.18 -12.36
C MET A 109 1.07 -0.93 -13.66
N LYS A 110 2.26 -1.53 -13.74
CA LYS A 110 2.57 -2.52 -14.79
C LYS A 110 2.87 -3.89 -14.18
N TYR A 111 2.59 -4.93 -14.95
CA TYR A 111 2.92 -6.31 -14.65
C TYR A 111 4.16 -6.71 -15.47
N ILE A 112 5.11 -7.36 -14.80
CA ILE A 112 6.24 -8.01 -15.45
C ILE A 112 5.99 -9.51 -15.40
N ASP A 113 5.99 -10.15 -16.57
CA ASP A 113 5.89 -11.60 -16.65
C ASP A 113 7.24 -12.28 -16.37
N LYS A 114 7.25 -13.61 -16.29
CA LYS A 114 8.47 -14.40 -16.05
C LYS A 114 9.54 -14.28 -17.14
N ASN A 115 9.20 -13.70 -18.29
CA ASN A 115 10.11 -13.47 -19.40
C ASN A 115 10.56 -12.00 -19.47
N GLY A 116 10.24 -11.19 -18.46
CA GLY A 116 10.54 -9.77 -18.42
C GLY A 116 9.63 -8.89 -19.29
N GLN A 117 8.55 -9.43 -19.87
CA GLN A 117 7.63 -8.63 -20.67
C GLN A 117 6.72 -7.78 -19.79
N VAL A 118 6.62 -6.51 -20.15
CA VAL A 118 5.80 -5.52 -19.44
C VAL A 118 4.42 -5.42 -20.07
N SER A 119 3.39 -5.57 -19.26
CA SER A 119 2.00 -5.36 -19.66
C SER A 119 1.32 -4.38 -18.72
N ASP A 120 0.47 -3.51 -19.27
CA ASP A 120 -0.30 -2.55 -18.49
C ASP A 120 -1.39 -3.28 -17.69
N LYS A 121 -1.43 -3.04 -16.37
CA LYS A 121 -2.49 -3.59 -15.51
C LYS A 121 -3.80 -2.79 -15.60
N LYS A 122 -3.77 -1.58 -16.18
CA LYS A 122 -4.87 -0.60 -16.17
C LYS A 122 -5.41 -0.33 -14.77
N LYS A 123 -4.52 -0.41 -13.78
CA LYS A 123 -4.81 -0.23 -12.35
C LYS A 123 -3.92 0.86 -11.80
N ARG A 124 -4.48 1.72 -10.96
CA ARG A 124 -3.72 2.73 -10.23
C ARG A 124 -3.85 2.48 -8.74
N SER A 125 -2.77 2.72 -8.03
CA SER A 125 -2.75 2.59 -6.58
C SER A 125 -2.16 3.85 -5.97
N PHE A 126 -2.80 4.38 -4.94
CA PHE A 126 -2.25 5.45 -4.14
C PHE A 126 -1.52 4.84 -2.94
N GLN A 127 -0.22 5.05 -2.87
CA GLN A 127 0.62 4.38 -1.87
C GLN A 127 1.57 5.38 -1.22
N PRO A 128 1.81 5.24 0.09
CA PRO A 128 2.79 6.07 0.76
C PRO A 128 4.20 5.65 0.33
N LEU A 129 5.08 6.64 0.21
CA LEU A 129 6.52 6.44 0.00
C LEU A 129 7.13 5.92 1.30
N LEU A 130 7.73 4.74 1.26
CA LEU A 130 8.35 4.08 2.39
C LEU A 130 9.88 4.17 2.35
N TYR A 131 10.46 4.31 1.16
CA TYR A 131 11.90 4.50 0.95
C TYR A 131 12.12 5.39 -0.27
N ASP A 132 12.75 6.54 -0.06
CA ASP A 132 13.13 7.47 -1.13
C ASP A 132 14.60 7.25 -1.52
N GLY A 133 14.80 6.67 -2.69
CA GLY A 133 16.12 6.33 -3.22
C GLY A 133 16.05 6.19 -4.74
N LYS A 134 17.10 5.66 -5.37
CA LYS A 134 17.10 5.52 -6.83
C LYS A 134 16.09 4.48 -7.33
N LEU A 135 15.89 3.44 -6.52
CA LEU A 135 14.71 2.59 -6.57
C LEU A 135 13.87 2.92 -5.35
N GLN A 136 12.73 3.55 -5.59
CA GLN A 136 11.79 3.93 -4.54
C GLN A 136 10.93 2.73 -4.15
N ILE A 137 10.63 2.62 -2.85
CA ILE A 137 9.70 1.61 -2.33
C ILE A 137 8.46 2.33 -1.81
N PHE A 138 7.30 1.90 -2.30
CA PHE A 138 5.98 2.36 -1.86
C PHE A 138 5.22 1.18 -1.27
N GLY A 139 4.29 1.44 -0.36
CA GLY A 139 3.44 0.36 0.13
C GLY A 139 2.63 0.63 1.38
N SER A 140 1.71 -0.27 1.68
CA SER A 140 0.84 -0.15 2.84
C SER A 140 0.34 -1.51 3.30
N ASN A 141 -0.08 -1.61 4.55
CA ASN A 141 -0.70 -2.83 5.06
C ASN A 141 -2.14 -2.94 4.56
N LEU A 142 -2.49 -4.10 4.01
CA LEU A 142 -3.87 -4.46 3.76
C LEU A 142 -4.46 -5.11 5.01
N THR A 143 -5.53 -4.49 5.51
CA THR A 143 -6.37 -5.04 6.56
C THR A 143 -7.78 -5.29 6.04
N ILE A 144 -8.40 -6.38 6.50
CA ILE A 144 -9.81 -6.69 6.20
C ILE A 144 -10.57 -6.70 7.51
N CYS A 145 -11.61 -5.86 7.59
CA CYS A 145 -12.45 -5.74 8.76
C CYS A 145 -13.80 -6.44 8.56
N THR A 146 -14.19 -7.26 9.52
CA THR A 146 -15.53 -7.86 9.62
C THR A 146 -16.16 -7.36 10.91
N GLY A 147 -17.12 -6.45 10.79
CA GLY A 147 -17.66 -5.72 11.95
C GLY A 147 -16.57 -4.88 12.62
N ALA A 148 -16.42 -5.02 13.94
CA ALA A 148 -15.41 -4.30 14.72
C ALA A 148 -14.01 -4.95 14.71
N ALA A 149 -13.87 -6.15 14.13
CA ALA A 149 -12.62 -6.90 14.14
C ALA A 149 -11.89 -6.74 12.81
N CYS A 150 -10.63 -6.29 12.85
CA CYS A 150 -9.79 -6.10 11.67
C CYS A 150 -8.60 -7.06 11.68
N ASN A 151 -8.39 -7.77 10.57
CA ASN A 151 -7.28 -8.70 10.39
C ASN A 151 -6.23 -8.09 9.46
N TYR A 152 -4.96 -8.17 9.85
CA TYR A 152 -3.86 -7.97 8.91
C TYR A 152 -3.79 -9.16 7.94
N VAL A 153 -3.74 -8.86 6.64
CA VAL A 153 -3.67 -9.87 5.58
C VAL A 153 -2.24 -9.96 5.05
N TYR A 154 -1.74 -8.88 4.44
CA TYR A 154 -0.38 -8.76 3.92
C TYR A 154 -0.01 -7.27 3.71
N SER A 155 1.28 -6.99 3.51
CA SER A 155 1.77 -5.68 3.09
C SER A 155 1.85 -5.61 1.57
N LYS A 156 1.15 -4.65 0.95
CA LYS A 156 1.30 -4.32 -0.46
C LYS A 156 2.61 -3.54 -0.63
N ILE A 157 3.51 -4.02 -1.47
CA ILE A 157 4.78 -3.34 -1.76
C ILE A 157 4.89 -3.13 -3.27
N TYR A 158 5.33 -1.95 -3.65
CA TYR A 158 5.61 -1.56 -5.02
C TYR A 158 7.01 -0.98 -5.09
N ILE A 159 7.69 -1.23 -6.20
CA ILE A 159 9.00 -0.67 -6.50
C ILE A 159 8.89 0.15 -7.78
N LYS A 160 9.56 1.31 -7.79
CA LYS A 160 9.60 2.23 -8.92
C LYS A 160 11.04 2.72 -9.08
N ASN A 161 11.60 2.61 -10.26
CA ASN A 161 12.83 3.35 -10.56
C ASN A 161 12.47 4.84 -10.63
N ALA A 162 13.25 5.71 -9.99
CA ALA A 162 12.98 7.16 -10.00
C ALA A 162 12.95 7.76 -11.42
N LYS A 163 13.54 7.07 -12.41
CA LYS A 163 13.52 7.45 -13.83
C LYS A 163 12.27 6.97 -14.59
N ASP A 164 11.48 6.08 -14.00
CA ASP A 164 10.29 5.47 -14.62
C ASP A 164 9.00 6.20 -14.24
N ASP A 165 7.99 6.12 -15.12
CA ASP A 165 6.65 6.68 -14.91
C ASP A 165 5.65 5.69 -14.28
N PHE A 166 6.09 4.47 -13.98
CA PHE A 166 5.25 3.42 -13.42
C PHE A 166 5.95 2.65 -12.30
N ALA A 167 5.16 2.00 -11.45
CA ALA A 167 5.67 1.07 -10.46
C ALA A 167 5.28 -0.37 -10.80
N VAL A 168 6.03 -1.31 -10.24
CA VAL A 168 5.80 -2.74 -10.38
C VAL A 168 5.68 -3.36 -9.00
N MET A 169 4.80 -4.36 -8.89
CA MET A 169 4.58 -5.07 -7.64
C MET A 169 5.47 -6.31 -7.62
N PRO A 170 6.47 -6.42 -6.72
CA PRO A 170 7.38 -7.58 -6.70
C PRO A 170 6.63 -8.89 -6.45
N VAL A 171 5.51 -8.82 -5.73
CA VAL A 171 4.67 -9.97 -5.40
C VAL A 171 3.24 -9.72 -5.87
N ASP A 172 2.86 -10.33 -6.99
CA ASP A 172 1.53 -10.16 -7.55
C ASP A 172 0.46 -11.03 -6.84
N TYR A 173 -0.09 -10.51 -5.74
CA TYR A 173 -1.17 -11.15 -4.96
C TYR A 173 -2.43 -11.43 -5.77
N ASP A 174 -2.72 -10.63 -6.81
CA ASP A 174 -3.88 -10.83 -7.71
C ASP A 174 -3.73 -12.10 -8.56
N LYS A 175 -2.50 -12.59 -8.75
CA LYS A 175 -2.14 -13.76 -9.55
C LYS A 175 -1.68 -14.96 -8.70
N MET A 176 -1.98 -14.97 -7.40
CA MET A 176 -1.70 -16.09 -6.49
C MET A 176 -2.67 -17.28 -6.62
N GLY A 177 -3.15 -17.55 -7.83
CA GLY A 177 -3.84 -18.82 -8.10
C GLY A 177 -2.92 -20.02 -7.84
N LEU A 178 -3.52 -21.19 -7.58
CA LEU A 178 -2.90 -22.48 -7.20
C LEU A 178 -1.74 -23.00 -8.09
N PHE A 179 -1.39 -22.30 -9.17
CA PHE A 179 -0.34 -22.65 -10.14
C PHE A 179 0.70 -21.55 -10.37
N ALA A 180 0.75 -20.51 -9.53
CA ALA A 180 1.82 -19.53 -9.60
C ALA A 180 3.15 -20.21 -9.24
N GLY A 181 4.16 -20.08 -10.11
CA GLY A 181 5.55 -20.44 -9.78
C GLY A 181 6.05 -19.75 -8.50
N SER A 182 7.31 -19.95 -8.17
CA SER A 182 7.88 -19.40 -6.94
C SER A 182 7.62 -17.88 -6.88
N LEU A 183 6.99 -17.42 -5.79
CA LEU A 183 6.68 -16.01 -5.54
C LEU A 183 7.94 -15.13 -5.64
N TYR A 184 9.09 -15.75 -5.39
CA TYR A 184 10.41 -15.16 -5.42
C TYR A 184 10.92 -14.91 -6.84
N ASP A 185 10.53 -15.72 -7.84
CA ASP A 185 10.98 -15.55 -9.23
C ASP A 185 10.38 -14.25 -9.79
N LYS A 186 9.09 -14.02 -9.58
CA LYS A 186 8.40 -12.78 -9.98
C LYS A 186 8.99 -11.57 -9.28
N MET A 187 9.39 -11.73 -8.02
CA MET A 187 10.04 -10.69 -7.25
C MET A 187 11.42 -10.37 -7.82
N ALA A 188 12.23 -11.38 -8.14
CA ALA A 188 13.54 -11.20 -8.75
C ALA A 188 13.40 -10.49 -10.12
N GLU A 189 12.47 -10.91 -10.97
CA GLU A 189 12.19 -10.27 -12.25
C GLU A 189 11.73 -8.81 -12.11
N ALA A 190 10.91 -8.50 -11.10
CA ALA A 190 10.51 -7.12 -10.82
C ALA A 190 11.72 -6.22 -10.51
N PHE A 191 12.66 -6.71 -9.68
CA PHE A 191 13.88 -5.98 -9.37
C PHE A 191 14.83 -5.89 -10.56
N LYS A 192 15.04 -7.00 -11.31
CA LYS A 192 15.85 -6.99 -12.54
C LYS A 192 15.33 -5.93 -13.51
N TYR A 193 14.02 -5.85 -13.69
CA TYR A 193 13.41 -4.84 -14.56
C TYR A 193 13.57 -3.42 -14.00
N ALA A 194 13.31 -3.20 -12.71
CA ALA A 194 13.46 -1.89 -12.09
C ALA A 194 14.90 -1.38 -12.19
N GLY A 195 15.90 -2.28 -12.08
CA GLY A 195 17.32 -1.98 -12.22
C GLY A 195 17.93 -2.27 -13.60
N ARG A 196 17.11 -2.41 -14.65
CA ARG A 196 17.53 -2.88 -15.99
C ARG A 196 18.66 -2.09 -16.64
N ASP A 197 18.81 -0.82 -16.28
CA ASP A 197 19.84 0.07 -16.83
C ASP A 197 21.22 -0.12 -16.16
N CYS A 198 21.36 -1.09 -15.25
CA CYS A 198 22.59 -1.31 -14.48
C CYS A 198 23.08 -2.77 -14.57
N PRO A 199 24.05 -3.05 -15.46
CA PRO A 199 24.56 -4.40 -15.68
C PRO A 199 25.15 -5.08 -14.43
N GLU A 200 25.83 -4.33 -13.56
CA GLU A 200 26.40 -4.90 -12.32
C GLU A 200 25.31 -5.31 -11.33
N PHE A 201 24.21 -4.56 -11.26
CA PHE A 201 23.06 -4.96 -10.48
C PHE A 201 22.35 -6.18 -11.07
N LEU A 202 22.26 -6.28 -12.40
CA LEU A 202 21.71 -7.49 -13.03
C LEU A 202 22.52 -8.74 -12.70
N LYS A 203 23.85 -8.66 -12.67
CA LYS A 203 24.72 -9.76 -12.21
C LYS A 203 24.46 -10.12 -10.74
N TYR A 204 24.30 -9.12 -9.87
CA TYR A 204 23.89 -9.36 -8.48
C TYR A 204 22.55 -10.09 -8.41
N MET A 205 21.57 -9.66 -9.22
CA MET A 205 20.25 -10.28 -9.25
C MET A 205 20.29 -11.71 -9.75
N GLU A 206 21.13 -12.07 -10.71
CA GLU A 206 21.35 -13.46 -11.15
C GLU A 206 21.85 -14.35 -10.00
N GLN A 207 22.81 -13.85 -9.22
CA GLN A 207 23.31 -14.57 -8.03
C GLN A 207 22.25 -14.66 -6.94
N PHE A 208 21.47 -13.61 -6.76
CA PHE A 208 20.39 -13.58 -5.79
C PHE A 208 19.26 -14.53 -6.17
N ASP A 209 18.93 -14.65 -7.46
CA ASP A 209 17.94 -15.60 -8.00
C ASP A 209 18.33 -17.04 -7.69
N ALA A 210 19.61 -17.39 -7.91
CA ALA A 210 20.15 -18.71 -7.54
C ALA A 210 20.05 -18.97 -6.03
N LYS A 211 20.26 -17.96 -5.18
CA LYS A 211 20.04 -18.07 -3.73
C LYS A 211 18.57 -18.25 -3.40
N LEU A 212 17.67 -17.54 -4.09
CA LEU A 212 16.24 -17.66 -3.88
C LEU A 212 15.74 -19.05 -4.21
N GLU A 213 16.44 -19.83 -5.05
CA GLU A 213 16.13 -21.24 -5.30
C GLU A 213 16.67 -22.22 -4.24
N ASP A 214 17.66 -21.79 -3.45
CA ASP A 214 18.22 -22.62 -2.38
C ASP A 214 17.20 -22.93 -1.28
N LYS A 215 17.09 -24.21 -0.94
CA LYS A 215 16.07 -24.70 0.00
C LYS A 215 16.32 -24.23 1.43
N GLU A 216 17.59 -24.13 1.85
CA GLU A 216 17.92 -23.69 3.20
C GLU A 216 17.71 -22.17 3.33
N PHE A 217 18.05 -21.40 2.31
CA PHE A 217 17.74 -19.97 2.24
C PHE A 217 16.23 -19.69 2.28
N LYS A 218 15.42 -20.43 1.49
CA LYS A 218 13.96 -20.34 1.55
C LYS A 218 13.42 -20.61 2.96
N LYS A 219 13.96 -21.63 3.65
CA LYS A 219 13.59 -21.95 5.04
C LYS A 219 14.00 -20.84 6.01
N GLU A 220 15.19 -20.27 5.85
CA GLU A 220 15.68 -19.18 6.69
C GLU A 220 14.78 -17.95 6.58
N ILE A 221 14.43 -17.54 5.35
CA ILE A 221 13.49 -16.44 5.11
C ILE A 221 12.14 -16.74 5.77
N ALA A 222 11.57 -17.92 5.52
CA ALA A 222 10.28 -18.30 6.10
C ALA A 222 10.31 -18.30 7.63
N ALA A 223 11.39 -18.81 8.23
CA ALA A 223 11.59 -18.83 9.67
C ALA A 223 11.73 -17.40 10.24
N ARG A 224 12.46 -16.52 9.56
CA ARG A 224 12.62 -15.10 9.94
C ARG A 224 11.26 -14.40 9.98
N PHE A 225 10.48 -14.45 8.90
CA PHE A 225 9.18 -13.79 8.84
C PHE A 225 8.18 -14.39 9.85
N LYS A 226 8.20 -15.72 10.05
CA LYS A 226 7.41 -16.37 11.11
C LYS A 226 7.82 -15.89 12.50
N GLY A 227 9.12 -15.75 12.75
CA GLY A 227 9.67 -15.23 14.01
C GLY A 227 9.24 -13.80 14.29
N ILE A 228 9.27 -12.93 13.29
CA ILE A 228 8.82 -11.53 13.39
C ILE A 228 7.34 -11.47 13.72
N ARG A 229 6.49 -12.25 13.03
CA ARG A 229 5.05 -12.31 13.34
C ARG A 229 4.80 -12.79 14.77
N LYS A 230 5.54 -13.80 15.22
CA LYS A 230 5.44 -14.32 16.59
C LYS A 230 5.85 -13.25 17.61
N LYS A 231 6.96 -12.55 17.37
CA LYS A 231 7.42 -11.46 18.23
C LYS A 231 6.38 -10.34 18.33
N ALA A 232 5.80 -9.90 17.21
CA ALA A 232 4.75 -8.89 17.21
C ALA A 232 3.53 -9.32 18.05
N TYR A 233 3.14 -10.59 17.96
CA TYR A 233 2.06 -11.15 18.77
C TYR A 233 2.38 -11.18 20.27
N GLU A 234 3.61 -11.56 20.63
CA GLU A 234 4.08 -11.58 22.02
C GLU A 234 4.17 -10.17 22.63
N ASP A 235 4.72 -9.22 21.87
CA ASP A 235 4.79 -7.81 22.26
C ASP A 235 3.37 -7.22 22.44
N ALA A 236 2.45 -7.47 21.50
CA ALA A 236 1.05 -7.03 21.62
C ALA A 236 0.33 -7.63 22.84
N LYS A 237 0.63 -8.89 23.18
CA LYS A 237 0.08 -9.55 24.37
C LYS A 237 0.63 -8.92 25.66
N LYS A 238 1.92 -8.62 25.69
CA LYS A 238 2.58 -7.94 26.82
C LYS A 238 1.96 -6.56 27.06
N ASP A 239 1.70 -5.82 25.99
CA ASP A 239 1.14 -4.47 26.02
C ASP A 239 -0.40 -4.45 26.12
N LYS A 240 -1.04 -5.63 26.12
CA LYS A 240 -2.49 -5.82 26.26
C LYS A 240 -3.31 -5.05 25.21
N LEU A 241 -2.83 -4.99 23.97
CA LEU A 241 -3.40 -4.16 22.90
C LEU A 241 -4.78 -4.64 22.37
N GLY A 242 -5.30 -5.76 22.88
CA GLY A 242 -6.51 -6.40 22.36
C GLY A 242 -6.32 -6.90 20.92
N TYR A 243 -7.41 -7.37 20.30
CA TYR A 243 -7.33 -8.03 19.00
C TYR A 243 -6.88 -7.08 17.87
N ASN A 244 -7.54 -5.93 17.72
CA ASN A 244 -7.21 -4.99 16.63
C ASN A 244 -5.80 -4.41 16.79
N GLY A 245 -5.41 -4.01 18.00
CA GLY A 245 -4.05 -3.51 18.24
C GLY A 245 -2.98 -4.59 18.03
N THR A 246 -3.30 -5.86 18.30
CA THR A 246 -2.40 -6.98 17.92
C THR A 246 -2.23 -7.10 16.41
N GLN A 247 -3.33 -7.00 15.64
CA GLN A 247 -3.28 -7.09 14.18
C GLN A 247 -2.55 -5.90 13.56
N GLU A 248 -2.72 -4.70 14.12
CA GLU A 248 -1.97 -3.51 13.74
C GLU A 248 -0.47 -3.67 13.99
N LEU A 249 -0.07 -4.11 15.19
CA LEU A 249 1.34 -4.32 15.53
C LEU A 249 1.99 -5.41 14.65
N ILE A 250 1.26 -6.49 14.36
CA ILE A 250 1.70 -7.50 13.38
C ILE A 250 1.95 -6.85 12.02
N GLY A 251 1.02 -6.03 11.54
CA GLY A 251 1.17 -5.32 10.27
C GLY A 251 2.41 -4.41 10.26
N GLN A 252 2.64 -3.65 11.33
CA GLN A 252 3.82 -2.76 11.44
C GLN A 252 5.13 -3.55 11.37
N TYR A 253 5.25 -4.61 12.17
CA TYR A 253 6.47 -5.45 12.19
C TYR A 253 6.69 -6.15 10.86
N MET A 254 5.63 -6.65 10.22
CA MET A 254 5.72 -7.30 8.92
C MET A 254 6.10 -6.30 7.81
N LEU A 255 5.52 -5.10 7.81
CA LEU A 255 5.88 -4.05 6.86
C LEU A 255 7.36 -3.68 6.98
N GLN A 256 7.85 -3.48 8.21
CA GLN A 256 9.26 -3.21 8.45
C GLN A 256 10.15 -4.37 7.97
N ALA A 257 9.75 -5.62 8.21
CA ALA A 257 10.49 -6.78 7.72
C ALA A 257 10.59 -6.83 6.19
N TYR A 258 9.50 -6.49 5.48
CA TYR A 258 9.52 -6.37 4.03
C TYR A 258 10.41 -5.22 3.57
N LEU A 259 10.37 -4.06 4.24
CA LEU A 259 11.25 -2.94 3.94
C LEU A 259 12.72 -3.27 4.17
N ASP A 260 13.06 -4.00 5.22
CA ASP A 260 14.44 -4.43 5.47
C ASP A 260 14.92 -5.38 4.38
N PHE A 261 14.06 -6.31 3.96
CA PHE A 261 14.36 -7.30 2.94
C PHE A 261 14.53 -6.66 1.55
N TYR A 262 13.51 -5.90 1.10
CA TYR A 262 13.55 -5.20 -0.19
C TYR A 262 14.56 -4.07 -0.22
N GLY A 263 14.69 -3.33 0.89
CA GLY A 263 15.71 -2.31 1.05
C GLY A 263 17.13 -2.88 0.98
N GLY A 264 17.34 -4.15 1.37
CA GLY A 264 18.60 -4.85 1.13
C GLY A 264 18.96 -4.95 -0.35
N ILE A 265 17.98 -5.32 -1.19
CA ILE A 265 18.14 -5.41 -2.64
C ILE A 265 18.37 -4.02 -3.25
N VAL A 266 17.60 -3.01 -2.81
CA VAL A 266 17.75 -1.62 -3.27
C VAL A 266 19.13 -1.06 -2.92
N ARG A 267 19.65 -1.32 -1.72
CA ARG A 267 21.01 -0.89 -1.35
C ARG A 267 22.09 -1.53 -2.23
N GLU A 268 21.91 -2.77 -2.67
CA GLU A 268 22.82 -3.38 -3.65
C GLU A 268 22.67 -2.72 -5.03
N TYR A 269 21.48 -2.29 -5.45
CA TYR A 269 21.34 -1.44 -6.64
C TYR A 269 22.10 -0.13 -6.48
N GLU A 270 21.88 0.62 -5.40
CA GLU A 270 22.52 1.93 -5.22
C GLU A 270 24.05 1.85 -5.13
N LYS A 271 24.57 0.79 -4.51
CA LYS A 271 26.01 0.49 -4.44
C LYS A 271 26.60 0.20 -5.83
N ASN A 272 25.91 -0.58 -6.65
CA ASN A 272 26.40 -0.99 -7.97
C ASN A 272 26.08 0.04 -9.07
N CYS A 273 25.16 0.98 -8.81
CA CYS A 273 24.64 1.94 -9.78
C CYS A 273 24.70 3.38 -9.21
N PRO A 274 25.91 3.91 -8.90
CA PRO A 274 26.08 5.19 -8.20
C PRO A 274 25.70 6.42 -9.04
N ASN A 275 25.51 6.27 -10.36
CA ASN A 275 25.08 7.32 -11.28
C ASN A 275 23.60 7.19 -11.69
#